data_AF-A0A5K1JU63-F1
#
_entry.id   AF-A0A5K1JU63-F1
#
_cell.length_a   1.000
_cell.length_b   1.000
_cell.length_c   1.000
_cell.angle_alpha   90.00
_cell.angle_beta   90.00
_cell.angle_gamma   90.00
#
_symmetry.space_group_name_H-M   'P 1'
#
loop_
_entity.id
_entity.type
_entity.pdbx_description
1 polymer ?
#
loop_
_entity_poly.entity_id
_entity_poly.type
_entity_poly.pdbx_seq_one_letter_code
_entity_poly.pdbx_strand_id
1 'polypeptide(L)'
;MDDCQLAAALGLVDATRPHLIELYLTRASRERGGDAPWWGAFPNVPLHTVSFDRQRFPNMTTLTIEGVRMVLKDPQAFSSRLRVLDMRRCVVLCDPPIFTLSRFVDVLASYSTLEEVHLTRMRSQFHHNSESHGQPGTATHQSRIVSIPKLRILILRDEAGVVSSFMSSLYVPLNVYVRIESEVDSLSQDTPALFLPLFPLNRRQTLPILDNLRVLHIQFGIPSNMFDVMASSEGGELILSLAVGLEHRTELLVSRALGEIIQLYANAPLTDVTVELVVSNLVLEDAEWKRFFA
;
A
#
# COMPACT_ATOMS: atom_id res chain seq x y z
N MET A 1 -7.56 24.36 0.75
CA MET A 1 -8.73 24.53 1.62
C MET A 1 -8.24 25.32 2.82
N ASP A 2 -8.82 26.48 3.09
CA ASP A 2 -8.51 27.19 4.33
C ASP A 2 -9.13 26.45 5.53
N ASP A 3 -8.62 26.71 6.74
CA ASP A 3 -9.06 26.00 7.95
C ASP A 3 -10.56 26.21 8.24
N CYS A 4 -11.16 27.30 7.74
CA CYS A 4 -12.58 27.62 7.87
C CYS A 4 -13.46 26.74 6.98
N GLN A 5 -13.06 26.51 5.72
CA GLN A 5 -13.72 25.61 4.78
C GLN A 5 -13.64 24.15 5.25
N LEU A 6 -12.50 23.76 5.82
CA LEU A 6 -12.35 22.43 6.40
C LEU A 6 -13.19 22.30 7.68
N ALA A 7 -13.19 23.28 8.59
CA ALA A 7 -14.08 23.25 9.75
C ALA A 7 -15.57 23.19 9.36
N ALA A 8 -15.98 23.90 8.30
CA ALA A 8 -17.33 23.80 7.76
C ALA A 8 -17.62 22.41 7.15
N ALA A 9 -16.67 21.85 6.40
CA ALA A 9 -16.77 20.48 5.87
C ALA A 9 -16.84 19.43 7.00
N LEU A 10 -16.07 19.61 8.07
CA LEU A 10 -16.11 18.77 9.26
C LEU A 10 -17.44 18.90 10.01
N GLY A 11 -17.99 20.11 10.09
CA GLY A 11 -19.35 20.34 10.60
C GLY A 11 -20.43 19.62 9.79
N LEU A 12 -20.24 19.43 8.48
CA LEU A 12 -21.14 18.62 7.65
C LEU A 12 -21.03 17.11 7.95
N VAL A 13 -19.85 16.65 8.39
CA VAL A 13 -19.53 15.26 8.76
C VAL A 13 -19.97 14.92 10.18
N ASP A 14 -20.04 15.91 11.07
CA ASP A 14 -20.55 15.69 12.44
C ASP A 14 -22.08 15.57 12.52
N ALA A 15 -22.79 15.89 11.44
CA ALA A 15 -24.23 15.66 11.32
C ALA A 15 -24.53 14.24 10.80
N THR A 16 -25.66 13.66 11.25
CA THR A 16 -26.15 12.39 10.68
C THR A 16 -26.64 12.62 9.26
N ARG A 17 -26.14 11.82 8.31
CA ARG A 17 -26.48 11.92 6.88
C ARG A 17 -26.99 10.57 6.38
N PRO A 18 -28.28 10.24 6.58
CA PRO A 18 -28.80 8.91 6.27
C PRO A 18 -28.78 8.60 4.77
N HIS A 19 -28.79 9.61 3.91
CA HIS A 19 -28.77 9.42 2.45
C HIS A 19 -27.37 9.51 1.83
N LEU A 20 -26.32 9.70 2.63
CA LEU A 20 -24.96 9.78 2.10
C LEU A 20 -24.48 8.38 1.69
N ILE A 21 -24.15 8.23 0.41
CA ILE A 21 -23.65 7.00 -0.19
C ILE A 21 -22.12 7.04 -0.29
N GLU A 22 -21.58 8.20 -0.64
CA GLU A 22 -20.15 8.40 -0.86
C GLU A 22 -19.67 9.60 -0.06
N LEU A 23 -18.54 9.43 0.63
CA LEU A 23 -17.90 10.49 1.40
C LEU A 23 -16.45 10.63 0.97
N TYR A 24 -16.12 11.82 0.47
CA TYR A 24 -14.77 12.21 0.09
C TYR A 24 -14.28 13.32 1.02
N LEU A 25 -13.27 13.00 1.83
CA LEU A 25 -12.64 13.93 2.76
C LEU A 25 -11.18 14.10 2.39
N THR A 26 -10.91 15.05 1.50
CA THR A 26 -9.55 15.35 1.07
C THR A 26 -9.12 16.68 1.67
N ARG A 27 -8.01 16.65 2.42
CA ARG A 27 -7.33 17.89 2.74
C ARG A 27 -6.69 18.39 1.45
N ALA A 28 -7.20 19.48 0.88
CA ALA A 28 -6.59 20.09 -0.28
C ALA A 28 -5.17 20.55 0.07
N SER A 29 -4.17 19.75 -0.29
CA SER A 29 -2.78 20.14 -0.23
C SER A 29 -2.58 21.23 -1.28
N ARG A 30 -2.27 22.45 -0.84
CA ARG A 30 -1.68 23.43 -1.74
C ARG A 30 -0.29 22.88 -2.06
N GLU A 31 -0.15 22.24 -3.22
CA GLU A 31 1.12 21.80 -3.78
C GLU A 31 2.09 22.99 -3.78
N ARG A 32 3.04 23.01 -2.84
CA ARG A 32 4.31 23.68 -3.10
C ARG A 32 5.20 22.66 -3.79
N GLY A 33 5.08 22.59 -5.12
CA GLY A 33 5.99 21.91 -6.03
C GLY A 33 5.96 20.38 -5.93
N GLY A 34 5.78 19.72 -7.08
CA GLY A 34 5.73 18.26 -7.22
C GLY A 34 7.01 17.49 -6.86
N ASP A 35 8.02 18.14 -6.26
CA ASP A 35 9.36 17.56 -6.06
C ASP A 35 9.91 17.72 -4.62
N ALA A 36 9.12 18.15 -3.64
CA ALA A 36 9.61 18.23 -2.26
C ALA A 36 9.66 16.81 -1.62
N PRO A 37 10.82 16.35 -1.10
CA PRO A 37 10.89 15.10 -0.34
C PRO A 37 10.00 15.22 0.89
N TRP A 38 8.87 14.52 0.82
CA TRP A 38 7.75 14.59 1.76
C TRP A 38 8.13 14.09 3.17
N TRP A 39 9.30 13.48 3.31
CA TRP A 39 9.96 13.09 4.55
C TRP A 39 10.21 14.25 5.52
N GLY A 40 10.32 15.50 5.04
CA GLY A 40 10.66 16.66 5.87
C GLY A 40 9.54 17.67 6.11
N ALA A 41 8.43 17.63 5.37
CA ALA A 41 7.47 18.75 5.34
C ALA A 41 6.29 18.64 6.32
N PHE A 42 6.14 17.51 7.03
CA PHE A 42 5.01 17.30 7.94
C PHE A 42 5.35 16.81 9.36
N PRO A 43 6.44 17.23 10.03
CA PRO A 43 6.42 17.18 11.48
C PRO A 43 5.53 18.35 11.93
N ASN A 44 4.32 18.07 12.40
CA ASN A 44 3.46 18.98 13.19
C ASN A 44 2.42 19.86 12.48
N VAL A 45 1.93 19.53 11.28
CA VAL A 45 0.66 20.15 10.86
C VAL A 45 -0.47 19.45 11.64
N PRO A 46 -1.30 20.17 12.42
CA PRO A 46 -2.43 19.56 13.10
C PRO A 46 -3.31 18.88 12.05
N LEU A 47 -3.38 17.56 12.12
CA LEU A 47 -4.32 16.79 11.32
C LEU A 47 -5.68 16.96 12.00
N HIS A 48 -6.65 17.45 11.24
CA HIS A 48 -8.01 17.60 11.74
C HIS A 48 -8.58 16.22 12.07
N THR A 49 -9.34 16.15 13.15
CA THR A 49 -9.86 14.90 13.69
C THR A 49 -11.31 14.70 13.29
N VAL A 50 -11.62 13.56 12.70
CA VAL A 50 -12.99 13.17 12.31
C VAL A 50 -13.39 11.92 13.06
N SER A 51 -14.54 11.98 13.73
CA SER A 51 -15.08 10.81 14.42
C SER A 51 -16.11 10.09 13.55
N PHE A 52 -15.94 8.79 13.41
CA PHE A 52 -16.93 7.92 12.77
C PHE A 52 -17.68 7.09 13.79
N ASP A 53 -18.98 6.93 13.55
CA ASP A 53 -19.91 6.11 14.30
C ASP A 53 -20.93 5.53 13.30
N ARG A 54 -21.36 4.29 13.56
CA ARG A 54 -22.24 3.49 12.73
C ARG A 54 -23.54 4.19 12.38
N GLN A 55 -24.04 5.06 13.26
CA GLN A 55 -25.30 5.78 13.07
C GLN A 55 -25.19 6.98 12.12
N ARG A 56 -23.99 7.54 11.92
CA ARG A 56 -23.82 8.79 11.16
C ARG A 56 -24.05 8.59 9.66
N PHE A 57 -23.55 7.49 9.12
CA PHE A 57 -23.54 7.19 7.68
C PHE A 57 -24.03 5.77 7.38
N PRO A 58 -25.30 5.45 7.68
CA PRO A 58 -25.82 4.08 7.65
C PRO A 58 -25.88 3.48 6.24
N ASN A 59 -25.90 4.30 5.19
CA ASN A 59 -26.00 3.89 3.79
C ASN A 59 -24.70 4.10 3.00
N MET A 60 -23.62 4.52 3.65
CA MET A 60 -22.36 4.80 2.98
C MET A 60 -21.72 3.52 2.45
N THR A 61 -21.38 3.52 1.16
CA THR A 61 -20.70 2.44 0.45
C THR A 61 -19.27 2.79 0.11
N THR A 62 -18.94 4.08 -0.01
CA THR A 62 -17.62 4.55 -0.42
C THR A 62 -17.10 5.57 0.56
N LEU A 63 -15.89 5.33 1.09
CA LEU A 63 -15.18 6.27 1.94
C LEU A 63 -13.79 6.51 1.37
N THR A 64 -13.53 7.76 0.99
CA THR A 64 -12.20 8.22 0.59
C THR A 64 -11.75 9.32 1.54
N ILE A 65 -10.62 9.11 2.19
CA ILE A 65 -10.04 10.07 3.13
C ILE A 65 -8.58 10.30 2.76
N GLU A 66 -8.18 11.56 2.67
CA GLU A 66 -6.81 11.96 2.43
C GLU A 66 -6.34 13.05 3.40
N GLY A 67 -5.23 12.80 4.10
CA GLY A 67 -4.54 13.83 4.90
C GLY A 67 -5.30 14.27 6.16
N VAL A 68 -6.07 13.36 6.76
CA VAL A 68 -6.95 13.60 7.91
C VAL A 68 -6.66 12.59 9.03
N ARG A 69 -6.82 13.01 10.31
CA ARG A 69 -6.83 12.12 11.48
C ARG A 69 -8.23 11.55 11.66
N MET A 70 -8.35 10.24 11.65
CA MET A 70 -9.61 9.54 11.83
C MET A 70 -9.67 8.92 13.22
N VAL A 71 -10.70 9.21 14.00
CA VAL A 71 -10.99 8.55 15.27
C VAL A 71 -12.17 7.60 15.08
N LEU A 72 -11.88 6.31 15.15
CA LEU A 72 -12.88 5.26 15.20
C LEU A 72 -13.31 5.08 16.67
N LYS A 73 -14.51 5.56 17.01
CA LYS A 73 -15.09 5.34 18.35
C LYS A 73 -15.60 3.92 18.53
N ASP A 74 -16.00 3.29 17.43
CA ASP A 74 -16.43 1.91 17.35
C ASP A 74 -15.57 1.21 16.29
N PRO A 75 -14.98 0.03 16.55
CA PRO A 75 -14.40 -0.83 15.53
C PRO A 75 -15.35 -1.14 14.37
N GLN A 76 -16.67 -1.07 14.59
CA GLN A 76 -17.72 -1.18 13.57
C GLN A 76 -18.31 0.18 13.17
N ALA A 77 -17.52 1.26 13.28
CA ALA A 77 -17.98 2.61 12.97
C ALA A 77 -18.44 2.79 11.52
N PHE A 78 -17.99 1.93 10.59
CA PHE A 78 -18.54 1.90 9.25
C PHE A 78 -19.69 0.91 9.14
N SER A 79 -20.71 1.31 8.39
CA SER A 79 -21.87 0.46 8.14
C SER A 79 -21.45 -0.86 7.49
N SER A 80 -22.25 -1.90 7.68
CA SER A 80 -22.10 -3.20 6.99
C SER A 80 -22.32 -3.13 5.47
N ARG A 81 -22.35 -1.92 4.89
CA ARG A 81 -22.55 -1.67 3.46
C ARG A 81 -21.31 -1.05 2.80
N LEU A 82 -20.26 -0.77 3.56
CA LEU A 82 -19.02 -0.23 3.00
C LEU A 82 -18.44 -1.24 2.00
N ARG A 83 -18.22 -0.78 0.76
CA ARG A 83 -17.66 -1.55 -0.36
C ARG A 83 -16.27 -1.06 -0.73
N VAL A 84 -16.03 0.24 -0.63
CA VAL A 84 -14.76 0.87 -1.01
C VAL A 84 -14.20 1.68 0.16
N LEU A 85 -12.97 1.39 0.55
CA LEU A 85 -12.21 2.16 1.52
C LEU A 85 -10.88 2.63 0.90
N ASP A 86 -10.75 3.93 0.69
CA ASP A 86 -9.53 4.56 0.20
C ASP A 86 -8.97 5.52 1.25
N MET A 87 -7.79 5.20 1.77
CA MET A 87 -7.13 5.95 2.84
C MET A 87 -5.73 6.36 2.41
N ARG A 88 -5.49 7.66 2.34
CA ARG A 88 -4.23 8.23 1.87
C ARG A 88 -3.65 9.18 2.91
N ARG A 89 -2.42 8.95 3.36
CA ARG A 89 -1.73 9.84 4.32
C ARG A 89 -2.59 10.11 5.56
N CYS A 90 -3.34 9.11 6.01
CA CYS A 90 -4.23 9.22 7.16
C CYS A 90 -3.51 8.80 8.44
N VAL A 91 -4.07 9.18 9.59
CA VAL A 91 -3.73 8.57 10.87
C VAL A 91 -5.01 8.07 11.52
N VAL A 92 -5.11 6.75 11.75
CA VAL A 92 -6.26 6.15 12.45
C VAL A 92 -5.96 6.02 13.93
N LEU A 93 -6.87 6.51 14.74
CA LEU A 93 -6.89 6.38 16.18
C LEU A 93 -8.15 5.58 16.55
N CYS A 94 -8.03 4.67 17.52
CA CYS A 94 -9.19 4.07 18.18
C CYS A 94 -9.30 4.61 19.60
N ASP A 95 -10.50 4.63 20.14
CA ASP A 95 -10.72 4.88 21.57
C ASP A 95 -11.07 3.55 22.25
N PRO A 96 -10.26 3.03 23.21
CA PRO A 96 -9.02 3.57 23.78
C PRO A 96 -7.78 3.48 22.85
N PRO A 97 -6.71 4.28 23.09
CA PRO A 97 -5.73 4.78 22.10
C PRO A 97 -4.75 3.78 21.48
N ILE A 98 -4.85 2.48 21.76
CA ILE A 98 -3.93 1.49 21.20
C ILE A 98 -4.53 0.93 19.91
N PHE A 99 -4.14 1.55 18.78
CA PHE A 99 -4.53 1.08 17.45
C PHE A 99 -3.36 0.36 16.78
N THR A 100 -3.38 -0.98 16.83
CA THR A 100 -2.39 -1.83 16.19
C THR A 100 -2.79 -2.15 14.75
N LEU A 101 -1.81 -2.54 13.93
CA LEU A 101 -2.05 -3.07 12.58
C LEU A 101 -3.00 -4.27 12.60
N SER A 102 -2.82 -5.19 13.56
CA SER A 102 -3.70 -6.35 13.73
C SER A 102 -5.16 -5.95 13.95
N ARG A 103 -5.39 -4.95 14.81
CA ARG A 103 -6.75 -4.45 15.07
C ARG A 103 -7.34 -3.74 13.87
N PHE A 104 -6.53 -3.02 13.08
CA PHE A 104 -6.98 -2.45 11.82
C PHE A 104 -7.42 -3.53 10.83
N VAL A 105 -6.63 -4.60 10.68
CA VAL A 105 -6.98 -5.72 9.80
C VAL A 105 -8.26 -6.42 10.28
N ASP A 106 -8.43 -6.63 11.59
CA ASP A 106 -9.67 -7.17 12.17
C ASP A 106 -10.89 -6.29 11.85
N VAL A 107 -10.71 -4.95 11.91
CA VAL A 107 -11.75 -3.98 11.54
C VAL A 107 -12.11 -4.12 10.05
N LEU A 108 -11.13 -4.19 9.15
CA LEU A 108 -11.38 -4.39 7.72
C LEU A 108 -12.13 -5.70 7.45
N ALA A 109 -11.74 -6.78 8.13
CA ALA A 109 -12.39 -8.08 8.01
C ALA A 109 -13.83 -8.10 8.53
N SER A 110 -14.17 -7.21 9.46
CA SER A 110 -15.55 -7.07 9.95
C SER A 110 -16.51 -6.48 8.90
N TYR A 111 -15.98 -5.83 7.86
CA TYR A 111 -16.76 -5.25 6.77
C TYR A 111 -17.11 -6.31 5.72
N SER A 112 -18.21 -7.03 5.97
CA SER A 112 -18.68 -8.15 5.12
C SER A 112 -18.98 -7.81 3.64
N THR A 113 -19.09 -6.53 3.31
CA THR A 113 -19.35 -6.02 1.95
C THR A 113 -18.13 -5.38 1.30
N LEU A 114 -16.99 -5.35 1.97
CA LEU A 114 -15.80 -4.65 1.49
C LEU A 114 -15.21 -5.37 0.28
N GLU A 115 -15.10 -4.64 -0.82
CA GLU A 115 -14.64 -5.11 -2.12
C GLU A 115 -13.30 -4.48 -2.51
N GLU A 116 -13.05 -3.24 -2.10
CA GLU A 116 -11.88 -2.47 -2.51
C GLU A 116 -11.22 -1.79 -1.31
N VAL A 117 -9.91 -1.99 -1.17
CA VAL A 117 -9.09 -1.42 -0.10
C VAL A 117 -7.86 -0.77 -0.71
N HIS A 118 -7.78 0.56 -0.61
CA HIS A 118 -6.61 1.34 -1.03
C HIS A 118 -5.97 1.98 0.20
N LEU A 119 -4.73 1.61 0.49
CA LEU A 119 -3.96 2.13 1.62
C LEU A 119 -2.68 2.75 1.11
N THR A 120 -2.57 4.08 1.24
CA THR A 120 -1.40 4.82 0.76
C THR A 120 -0.77 5.62 1.89
N ARG A 121 0.53 5.44 2.12
CA ARG A 121 1.36 6.18 3.08
C ARG A 121 0.74 6.21 4.49
N MET A 122 0.48 5.03 5.02
CA MET A 122 -0.04 4.76 6.36
C MET A 122 1.08 4.61 7.41
N ARG A 123 2.36 4.61 6.99
CA ARG A 123 3.58 4.53 7.82
C ARG A 123 3.48 5.15 9.21
N SER A 124 3.00 6.41 9.32
CA SER A 124 2.93 7.14 10.60
C SER A 124 2.03 6.49 11.65
N GLN A 125 1.21 5.50 11.30
CA GLN A 125 0.27 4.85 12.23
C GLN A 125 0.89 3.71 13.03
N PHE A 126 1.82 2.96 12.44
CA PHE A 126 2.23 1.66 12.98
C PHE A 126 3.65 1.63 13.55
N HIS A 127 4.40 2.74 13.42
CA HIS A 127 5.78 2.85 13.93
C HIS A 127 5.92 2.80 15.46
N HIS A 128 4.84 3.01 16.22
CA HIS A 128 4.92 3.03 17.69
C HIS A 128 5.18 1.67 18.36
N ASN A 129 5.14 0.56 17.63
CA ASN A 129 5.42 -0.77 18.19
C ASN A 129 6.86 -1.27 17.95
N SER A 130 7.67 -0.56 17.16
CA SER A 130 9.02 -1.04 16.83
C SER A 130 10.10 -0.66 17.85
N GLU A 131 9.86 0.36 18.69
CA GLU A 131 10.87 0.86 19.63
C GLU A 131 10.86 0.15 21.01
N SER A 132 9.88 -0.72 21.29
CA SER A 132 9.73 -1.34 22.62
C SER A 132 10.26 -2.77 22.75
N HIS A 133 10.70 -3.43 21.68
CA HIS A 133 11.26 -4.77 21.76
C HIS A 133 12.62 -4.85 21.06
N GLY A 134 13.66 -4.63 21.87
CA GLY A 134 15.02 -4.97 21.51
C GLY A 134 15.13 -6.47 21.16
N GLN A 135 16.06 -6.73 20.26
CA GLN A 135 16.53 -8.02 19.72
C GLN A 135 15.90 -8.49 18.40
N PRO A 136 16.72 -8.74 17.36
CA PRO A 136 16.29 -9.42 16.15
C PRO A 136 16.11 -10.92 16.49
N GLY A 137 14.86 -11.36 16.48
CA GLY A 137 14.49 -12.75 16.70
C GLY A 137 13.77 -12.96 18.02
N THR A 138 12.44 -12.86 17.97
CA THR A 138 11.39 -13.48 18.81
C THR A 138 10.22 -12.53 19.10
N ALA A 139 9.59 -12.00 18.05
CA ALA A 139 8.19 -11.61 18.16
C ALA A 139 7.33 -12.78 17.65
N THR A 140 7.10 -13.77 18.51
CA THR A 140 6.13 -14.85 18.31
C THR A 140 4.69 -14.36 18.48
N HIS A 141 4.34 -13.21 17.90
CA HIS A 141 2.96 -12.98 17.53
C HIS A 141 2.76 -13.73 16.23
N GLN A 142 2.29 -14.98 16.32
CA GLN A 142 1.65 -15.63 15.19
C GLN A 142 0.55 -14.66 14.73
N SER A 143 0.85 -13.87 13.69
CA SER A 143 -0.11 -12.90 13.19
C SER A 143 -1.28 -13.71 12.67
N ARG A 144 -2.42 -13.55 13.33
CA ARG A 144 -3.66 -14.20 12.92
C ARG A 144 -3.94 -13.75 11.50
N ILE A 145 -3.96 -14.70 10.57
CA ILE A 145 -4.32 -14.41 9.19
C ILE A 145 -5.83 -14.23 9.13
N VAL A 146 -6.27 -13.07 8.63
CA VAL A 146 -7.67 -12.71 8.48
C VAL A 146 -8.03 -12.68 7.01
N SER A 147 -9.28 -12.95 6.66
CA SER A 147 -9.76 -12.87 5.27
C SER A 147 -10.81 -11.78 5.14
N ILE A 148 -10.84 -11.12 3.99
CA ILE A 148 -11.88 -10.18 3.59
C ILE A 148 -12.68 -10.86 2.46
N PRO A 149 -13.84 -11.47 2.72
CA PRO A 149 -14.45 -12.45 1.82
C PRO A 149 -14.84 -11.93 0.43
N LYS A 150 -15.12 -10.64 0.29
CA LYS A 150 -15.53 -10.01 -0.98
C LYS A 150 -14.44 -9.14 -1.60
N LEU A 151 -13.22 -9.19 -1.08
CA LEU A 151 -12.11 -8.40 -1.61
C LEU A 151 -11.88 -8.74 -3.07
N ARG A 152 -11.78 -7.71 -3.90
CA ARG A 152 -11.52 -7.78 -5.34
C ARG A 152 -10.36 -6.90 -5.74
N ILE A 153 -10.12 -5.80 -5.02
CA ILE A 153 -9.04 -4.86 -5.29
C ILE A 153 -8.33 -4.55 -3.97
N LEU A 154 -7.02 -4.75 -3.96
CA LEU A 154 -6.12 -4.38 -2.87
C LEU A 154 -4.99 -3.52 -3.43
N ILE A 155 -4.93 -2.26 -3.03
CA ILE A 155 -3.84 -1.35 -3.39
C ILE A 155 -3.10 -0.95 -2.12
N LEU A 156 -1.82 -1.27 -2.04
CA LEU A 156 -0.93 -0.92 -0.94
C LEU A 156 0.22 -0.09 -1.48
N ARG A 157 0.32 1.17 -1.05
CA ARG A 157 1.43 2.06 -1.40
C ARG A 157 2.10 2.58 -0.16
N ASP A 158 3.17 1.94 0.29
CA ASP A 158 3.85 2.33 1.52
C ASP A 158 5.31 1.85 1.58
N GLU A 159 5.96 2.14 2.71
CA GLU A 159 7.24 1.54 3.07
C GLU A 159 7.12 0.01 3.15
N ALA A 160 8.14 -0.68 2.67
CA ALA A 160 8.14 -2.14 2.55
C ALA A 160 7.81 -2.88 3.86
N GLY A 161 8.33 -2.41 5.00
CA GLY A 161 8.03 -3.00 6.31
C GLY A 161 6.55 -2.94 6.69
N VAL A 162 5.85 -1.86 6.34
CA VAL A 162 4.42 -1.69 6.60
C VAL A 162 3.59 -2.59 5.68
N VAL A 163 3.91 -2.59 4.39
CA VAL A 163 3.27 -3.46 3.38
C VAL A 163 3.43 -4.92 3.80
N SER A 164 4.66 -5.38 4.08
CA SER A 164 4.93 -6.77 4.46
C SER A 164 4.21 -7.16 5.74
N SER A 165 4.20 -6.28 6.76
CA SER A 165 3.47 -6.53 8.00
C SER A 165 1.96 -6.67 7.76
N PHE A 166 1.37 -5.82 6.90
CA PHE A 166 -0.05 -5.92 6.55
C PHE A 166 -0.35 -7.22 5.81
N MET A 167 0.47 -7.54 4.80
CA MET A 167 0.34 -8.76 3.99
C MET A 167 0.60 -10.05 4.78
N SER A 168 1.35 -9.99 5.88
CA SER A 168 1.54 -11.14 6.79
C SER A 168 0.26 -11.52 7.56
N SER A 169 -0.68 -10.57 7.67
CA SER A 169 -1.89 -10.70 8.49
C SER A 169 -3.16 -10.85 7.65
N LEU A 170 -3.07 -10.71 6.34
CA LEU A 170 -4.20 -10.78 5.41
C LEU A 170 -4.05 -11.95 4.45
N TYR A 171 -5.08 -12.81 4.38
CA TYR A 171 -5.25 -13.76 3.30
C TYR A 171 -5.87 -13.06 2.09
N VAL A 172 -5.14 -13.06 0.98
CA VAL A 172 -5.59 -12.48 -0.29
C VAL A 172 -6.02 -13.59 -1.24
N PRO A 173 -7.32 -13.69 -1.60
CA PRO A 173 -7.79 -14.73 -2.51
C PRO A 173 -7.12 -14.70 -3.89
N LEU A 174 -7.20 -15.82 -4.61
CA LEU A 174 -6.64 -16.00 -5.96
C LEU A 174 -7.17 -14.98 -6.98
N ASN A 175 -8.45 -14.61 -6.86
CA ASN A 175 -9.17 -13.82 -7.85
C ASN A 175 -9.25 -12.34 -7.44
N VAL A 176 -8.11 -11.76 -7.10
CA VAL A 176 -7.98 -10.38 -6.62
C VAL A 176 -6.98 -9.65 -7.49
N TYR A 177 -7.28 -8.38 -7.77
CA TYR A 177 -6.30 -7.43 -8.27
C TYR A 177 -5.52 -6.86 -7.09
N VAL A 178 -4.22 -7.10 -7.06
CA VAL A 178 -3.31 -6.65 -6.02
C VAL A 178 -2.30 -5.72 -6.65
N ARG A 179 -2.20 -4.49 -6.16
CA ARG A 179 -1.15 -3.54 -6.54
C ARG A 179 -0.34 -3.15 -5.31
N ILE A 180 0.94 -3.44 -5.34
CA ILE A 180 1.89 -3.07 -4.31
C ILE A 180 2.84 -2.05 -4.90
N GLU A 181 2.83 -0.84 -4.37
CA GLU A 181 3.76 0.23 -4.74
C GLU A 181 4.69 0.52 -3.56
N SER A 182 5.98 0.65 -3.82
CA SER A 182 6.93 1.15 -2.83
C SER A 182 7.77 2.28 -3.40
N GLU A 183 8.07 3.25 -2.54
CA GLU A 183 8.99 4.35 -2.83
C GLU A 183 10.28 4.08 -2.06
N VAL A 184 11.41 4.02 -2.77
CA VAL A 184 12.73 3.85 -2.18
C VAL A 184 13.51 5.14 -2.37
N ASP A 185 13.86 5.78 -1.25
CA ASP A 185 14.54 7.08 -1.25
C ASP A 185 15.98 6.99 -1.75
N SER A 186 16.66 5.89 -1.46
CA SER A 186 18.03 5.63 -1.90
C SER A 186 18.25 4.15 -2.19
N LEU A 187 18.86 3.89 -3.34
CA LEU A 187 19.45 2.60 -3.67
C LEU A 187 20.93 2.64 -3.24
N SER A 188 21.21 2.49 -1.94
CA SER A 188 22.60 2.29 -1.55
C SER A 188 23.03 0.86 -1.90
N GLN A 189 24.34 0.62 -2.08
CA GLN A 189 24.86 -0.74 -2.26
C GLN A 189 24.46 -1.67 -1.11
N ASP A 190 24.23 -1.10 0.08
CA ASP A 190 23.78 -1.76 1.30
C ASP A 190 22.27 -2.03 1.36
N THR A 191 21.45 -1.50 0.43
CA THR A 191 20.02 -1.82 0.37
C THR A 191 19.85 -3.28 -0.10
N PRO A 192 19.56 -4.23 0.79
CA PRO A 192 19.85 -5.64 0.50
C PRO A 192 18.84 -6.28 -0.44
N ALA A 193 17.63 -5.73 -0.57
CA ALA A 193 16.61 -6.21 -1.49
C ALA A 193 15.60 -5.11 -1.87
N LEU A 194 15.02 -5.21 -3.07
CA LEU A 194 14.13 -4.23 -3.71
C LEU A 194 12.65 -4.61 -3.58
N PHE A 195 12.30 -5.83 -3.98
CA PHE A 195 10.93 -6.34 -3.99
C PHE A 195 10.66 -7.30 -2.85
N LEU A 196 11.62 -8.17 -2.50
CA LEU A 196 11.44 -9.16 -1.45
C LEU A 196 10.97 -8.58 -0.11
N PRO A 197 11.42 -7.39 0.34
CA PRO A 197 10.97 -6.80 1.60
C PRO A 197 9.49 -6.42 1.60
N LEU A 198 8.83 -6.31 0.44
CA LEU A 198 7.39 -6.02 0.34
C LEU A 198 6.52 -7.23 0.70
N PHE A 199 7.10 -8.42 0.67
CA PHE A 199 6.37 -9.67 0.88
C PHE A 199 6.63 -10.21 2.28
N PRO A 200 5.62 -10.85 2.89
CA PRO A 200 5.81 -11.50 4.17
C PRO A 200 6.58 -12.83 3.98
N LEU A 201 7.27 -13.28 5.03
CA LEU A 201 8.02 -14.55 5.00
C LEU A 201 7.10 -15.75 4.70
N ASN A 202 5.86 -15.71 5.17
CA ASN A 202 4.82 -16.71 4.93
C ASN A 202 3.98 -16.43 3.66
N ARG A 203 4.53 -15.72 2.66
CA ARG A 203 3.81 -15.32 1.44
C ARG A 203 3.01 -16.42 0.75
N ARG A 204 3.44 -17.69 0.77
CA ARG A 204 2.65 -18.78 0.18
C ARG A 204 1.34 -19.06 0.91
N GLN A 205 1.27 -18.76 2.20
CA GLN A 205 0.06 -18.91 3.01
C GLN A 205 -0.90 -17.72 2.84
N THR A 206 -0.35 -16.51 2.71
CA THR A 206 -1.15 -15.27 2.66
C THR A 206 -1.46 -14.78 1.25
N LEU A 207 -0.66 -15.19 0.27
CA LEU A 207 -0.74 -14.79 -1.14
C LEU A 207 -0.80 -16.01 -2.06
N PRO A 208 -1.85 -16.85 -1.97
CA PRO A 208 -2.04 -17.98 -2.88
C PRO A 208 -2.08 -17.56 -4.35
N ILE A 209 -2.37 -16.28 -4.65
CA ILE A 209 -2.34 -15.74 -6.01
C ILE A 209 -1.04 -16.07 -6.74
N LEU A 210 0.10 -16.08 -6.03
CA LEU A 210 1.42 -16.42 -6.57
C LEU A 210 1.48 -17.81 -7.19
N ASP A 211 0.66 -18.76 -6.74
CA ASP A 211 0.66 -20.14 -7.22
C ASP A 211 -0.17 -20.33 -8.51
N ASN A 212 -0.91 -19.31 -8.96
CA ASN A 212 -1.77 -19.40 -10.15
C ASN A 212 -1.34 -18.50 -11.33
N LEU A 213 -0.31 -17.67 -11.15
CA LEU A 213 0.12 -16.71 -12.17
C LEU A 213 0.67 -17.41 -13.42
N ARG A 214 0.27 -16.92 -14.60
CA ARG A 214 0.58 -17.51 -15.92
C ARG A 214 1.40 -16.59 -16.80
N VAL A 215 1.11 -15.30 -16.75
CA VAL A 215 1.79 -14.29 -17.56
C VAL A 215 2.58 -13.40 -16.62
N LEU A 216 3.83 -13.12 -16.98
CA LEU A 216 4.70 -12.19 -16.27
C LEU A 216 5.25 -11.16 -17.27
N HIS A 217 4.94 -9.89 -17.05
CA HIS A 217 5.49 -8.76 -17.78
C HIS A 217 6.33 -7.92 -16.84
N ILE A 218 7.57 -7.65 -17.22
CA ILE A 218 8.53 -6.88 -16.44
C ILE A 218 8.94 -5.69 -17.27
N GLN A 219 8.66 -4.49 -16.77
CA GLN A 219 8.99 -3.24 -17.43
C GLN A 219 9.95 -2.42 -16.57
N PHE A 220 11.06 -2.03 -17.18
CA PHE A 220 12.08 -1.17 -16.57
C PHE A 220 12.08 0.18 -17.27
N GLY A 221 11.51 1.20 -16.63
CA GLY A 221 11.53 2.58 -17.11
C GLY A 221 12.76 3.33 -16.59
N ILE A 222 13.83 3.39 -17.40
CA ILE A 222 15.07 4.12 -17.05
C ILE A 222 14.81 5.62 -16.79
N PRO A 223 14.13 6.38 -17.68
CA PRO A 223 13.95 7.82 -17.47
C PRO A 223 12.96 8.14 -16.34
N SER A 224 12.03 7.22 -16.05
CA SER A 224 11.03 7.36 -14.99
C SER A 224 11.48 6.78 -13.65
N ASN A 225 12.67 6.16 -13.58
CA ASN A 225 13.15 5.43 -12.38
C ASN A 225 12.10 4.48 -11.80
N MET A 226 11.30 3.86 -12.68
CA MET A 226 10.16 3.06 -12.31
C MET A 226 10.39 1.62 -12.74
N PHE A 227 10.17 0.70 -11.82
CA PHE A 227 10.18 -0.72 -12.09
C PHE A 227 8.77 -1.24 -11.91
N ASP A 228 8.18 -1.75 -12.97
CA ASP A 228 6.86 -2.36 -12.93
C ASP A 228 6.97 -3.85 -13.25
N VAL A 229 6.37 -4.67 -12.39
CA VAL A 229 6.26 -6.10 -12.56
C VAL A 229 4.79 -6.45 -12.49
N MET A 230 4.23 -6.88 -13.61
CA MET A 230 2.83 -7.24 -13.74
C MET A 230 2.74 -8.74 -13.98
N ALA A 231 2.10 -9.45 -13.06
CA ALA A 231 1.86 -10.88 -13.18
C ALA A 231 0.36 -11.15 -13.16
N SER A 232 -0.15 -11.94 -14.09
CA SER A 232 -1.59 -12.16 -14.23
C SER A 232 -1.97 -13.62 -14.52
N SER A 233 -3.23 -13.94 -14.26
CA SER A 233 -3.88 -15.23 -14.52
C SER A 233 -5.36 -15.02 -14.84
N GLU A 234 -6.08 -16.08 -15.21
CA GLU A 234 -7.54 -16.02 -15.34
C GLU A 234 -8.18 -15.67 -13.99
N GLY A 235 -8.53 -14.39 -13.82
CA GLY A 235 -9.29 -13.89 -12.66
C GLY A 235 -8.48 -13.12 -11.60
N GLY A 236 -7.16 -13.08 -11.68
CA GLY A 236 -6.30 -12.41 -10.69
C GLY A 236 -5.07 -11.75 -11.29
N GLU A 237 -4.61 -10.69 -10.65
CA GLU A 237 -3.49 -9.86 -11.10
C GLU A 237 -2.68 -9.33 -9.91
N LEU A 238 -1.35 -9.36 -10.04
CA LEU A 238 -0.39 -8.83 -9.09
C LEU A 238 0.53 -7.85 -9.79
N ILE A 239 0.46 -6.57 -9.40
CA ILE A 239 1.34 -5.51 -9.89
C ILE A 239 2.25 -5.07 -8.77
N LEU A 240 3.56 -5.06 -9.04
CA LEU A 240 4.59 -4.50 -8.18
C LEU A 240 5.18 -3.29 -8.88
N SER A 241 5.10 -2.11 -8.25
CA SER A 241 5.72 -0.90 -8.75
C SER A 241 6.75 -0.41 -7.74
N LEU A 242 7.99 -0.18 -8.19
CA LEU A 242 9.03 0.46 -7.41
C LEU A 242 9.34 1.81 -8.03
N ALA A 243 9.18 2.88 -7.27
CA ALA A 243 9.66 4.21 -7.65
C ALA A 243 10.97 4.50 -6.92
N VAL A 244 12.02 4.79 -7.68
CA VAL A 244 13.36 5.12 -7.15
C VAL A 244 13.57 6.63 -7.19
N GLY A 245 14.07 7.19 -6.08
CA GLY A 245 14.40 8.61 -5.98
C GLY A 245 15.26 9.13 -7.15
N LEU A 246 14.99 10.36 -7.59
CA LEU A 246 15.62 10.97 -8.78
C LEU A 246 17.14 11.11 -8.69
N GLU A 247 17.69 11.10 -7.47
CA GLU A 247 19.14 11.25 -7.23
C GLU A 247 19.95 9.99 -7.59
N HIS A 248 19.28 8.85 -7.84
CA HIS A 248 19.92 7.54 -8.04
C HIS A 248 19.71 6.97 -9.46
N ARG A 249 19.43 7.83 -10.46
CA ARG A 249 19.11 7.46 -11.86
C ARG A 249 20.16 6.57 -12.55
N THR A 250 21.42 6.62 -12.13
CA THR A 250 22.53 5.93 -12.79
C THR A 250 22.87 4.57 -12.20
N GLU A 251 22.21 4.17 -11.11
CA GLU A 251 22.50 2.92 -10.38
C GLU A 251 21.30 1.96 -10.39
N LEU A 252 20.59 1.86 -11.52
CA LEU A 252 19.51 0.88 -11.65
C LEU A 252 20.09 -0.54 -11.61
N LEU A 253 19.96 -1.20 -10.46
CA LEU A 253 20.39 -2.58 -10.24
C LEU A 253 19.39 -3.58 -10.88
N VAL A 254 19.22 -3.48 -12.20
CA VAL A 254 18.31 -4.34 -12.99
C VAL A 254 18.59 -5.82 -12.72
N SER A 255 19.86 -6.23 -12.66
CA SER A 255 20.25 -7.61 -12.34
C SER A 255 19.80 -8.06 -10.95
N ARG A 256 19.85 -7.18 -9.95
CA ARG A 256 19.34 -7.45 -8.59
C ARG A 256 17.83 -7.59 -8.60
N ALA A 257 17.12 -6.64 -9.24
CA ALA A 257 15.67 -6.68 -9.41
C ALA A 257 15.22 -7.98 -10.09
N LEU A 258 15.86 -8.35 -11.20
CA LEU A 258 15.59 -9.61 -11.91
C LEU A 258 15.86 -10.83 -11.03
N GLY A 259 16.96 -10.85 -10.28
CA GLY A 259 17.27 -11.92 -9.34
C GLY A 259 16.17 -12.14 -8.29
N GLU A 260 15.62 -11.05 -7.75
CA GLU A 260 14.50 -11.11 -6.79
C GLU A 260 13.18 -11.54 -7.44
N ILE A 261 12.89 -11.06 -8.64
CA ILE A 261 11.71 -11.46 -9.42
C ILE A 261 11.77 -12.96 -9.71
N ILE A 262 12.93 -13.48 -10.14
CA ILE A 262 13.14 -14.92 -10.34
C ILE A 262 12.85 -15.68 -9.06
N GLN A 263 13.35 -15.22 -7.91
CA GLN A 263 13.09 -15.87 -6.63
C GLN A 263 11.60 -15.81 -6.22
N LEU A 264 10.92 -14.70 -6.51
CA LEU A 264 9.51 -14.51 -6.18
C LEU A 264 8.61 -15.46 -6.98
N TYR A 265 8.89 -15.61 -8.28
CA TYR A 265 8.09 -16.40 -9.21
C TYR A 265 8.65 -17.80 -9.51
N ALA A 266 9.70 -18.26 -8.82
CA ALA A 266 10.37 -19.54 -9.09
C ALA A 266 9.45 -20.78 -9.07
N ASN A 267 8.27 -20.68 -8.45
CA ASN A 267 7.31 -21.78 -8.35
C ASN A 267 5.96 -21.43 -9.00
N ALA A 268 5.84 -20.25 -9.59
CA ALA A 268 4.65 -19.86 -10.32
C ALA A 268 4.62 -20.63 -11.66
N PRO A 269 3.46 -21.14 -12.10
CA PRO A 269 3.38 -21.95 -13.29
C PRO A 269 3.24 -21.07 -14.55
N LEU A 270 4.24 -20.19 -14.73
CA LEU A 270 4.33 -19.20 -15.79
C LEU A 270 4.42 -19.90 -17.16
N THR A 271 3.63 -19.41 -18.11
CA THR A 271 3.59 -19.84 -19.50
C THR A 271 4.13 -18.78 -20.45
N ASP A 272 4.10 -17.51 -20.04
CA ASP A 272 4.59 -16.37 -20.82
C ASP A 272 5.36 -15.41 -19.91
N VAL A 273 6.56 -15.02 -20.35
CA VAL A 273 7.44 -14.09 -19.63
C VAL A 273 8.00 -13.09 -20.63
N THR A 274 7.64 -11.83 -20.45
CA THR A 274 8.13 -10.72 -21.27
C THR A 274 8.93 -9.75 -20.40
N VAL A 275 10.10 -9.34 -20.89
CA VAL A 275 10.97 -8.36 -20.24
C VAL A 275 11.21 -7.20 -21.20
N GLU A 276 10.79 -6.01 -20.81
CA GLU A 276 10.93 -4.77 -21.59
C GLU A 276 11.80 -3.76 -20.84
N LEU A 277 12.88 -3.34 -21.49
CA LEU A 277 13.71 -2.24 -21.04
C LEU A 277 13.34 -0.99 -21.83
N VAL A 278 12.61 -0.06 -21.20
CA VAL A 278 12.17 1.18 -21.83
C VAL A 278 13.26 2.23 -21.67
N VAL A 279 14.06 2.36 -22.72
CA VAL A 279 15.13 3.36 -22.83
C VAL A 279 14.65 4.49 -23.73
N SER A 280 14.14 5.58 -23.16
CA SER A 280 13.85 6.76 -23.97
C SER A 280 15.16 7.49 -24.28
N ASN A 281 15.55 7.51 -25.56
CA ASN A 281 16.61 8.35 -26.14
C ASN A 281 18.06 8.11 -25.69
N LEU A 282 18.38 7.05 -24.95
CA LEU A 282 19.76 6.63 -24.72
C LEU A 282 20.08 5.43 -25.63
N VAL A 283 20.96 5.66 -26.61
CA VAL A 283 21.63 4.56 -27.31
C VAL A 283 22.61 3.96 -26.30
N LEU A 284 22.18 2.91 -25.58
CA LEU A 284 23.08 2.14 -24.73
C LEU A 284 24.10 1.43 -25.62
N GLU A 285 25.39 1.61 -25.34
CA GLU A 285 26.43 0.87 -26.05
C GLU A 285 26.34 -0.63 -25.71
N ASP A 286 26.74 -1.53 -26.62
CA ASP A 286 26.73 -2.99 -26.41
C ASP A 286 27.44 -3.43 -25.10
N ALA A 287 28.40 -2.64 -24.63
CA ALA A 287 29.09 -2.86 -23.36
C ALA A 287 28.19 -2.65 -22.14
N GLU A 288 27.26 -1.69 -22.22
CA GLU A 288 26.28 -1.42 -21.16
C GLU A 288 25.21 -2.50 -21.12
N TRP A 289 24.76 -2.98 -22.30
CA TRP A 289 23.89 -4.16 -22.39
C TRP A 289 24.52 -5.39 -21.74
N LYS A 290 25.78 -5.70 -22.06
CA LYS A 290 26.50 -6.81 -21.42
C LYS A 290 26.59 -6.65 -19.90
N ARG A 291 26.59 -5.43 -19.38
CA ARG A 291 26.65 -5.16 -17.93
C ARG A 291 25.33 -5.44 -17.21
N PHE A 292 24.20 -5.41 -17.91
CA PHE A 292 22.88 -5.72 -17.35
C PHE A 292 22.52 -7.22 -17.41
N PHE A 293 23.12 -7.98 -18.34
CA PHE A 293 22.73 -9.37 -18.64
C PHE A 293 23.85 -10.43 -18.49
N ALA A 294 25.09 -10.04 -18.12
CA ALA A 294 26.17 -10.97 -17.77
C ALA A 294 26.25 -11.20 -16.26
#